data_AF-A0A833S3P0-F1
#
_entry.id   AF-A0A833S3P0-F1
#
_cell.length_a   1.000
_cell.length_b   1.000
_cell.length_c   1.000
_cell.angle_alpha   90.00
_cell.angle_beta   90.00
_cell.angle_gamma   90.00
#
_symmetry.space_group_name_H-M   'P 1'
#
loop_
_entity.id
_entity.type
_entity.pdbx_description
1 polymer ?
#
loop_
_entity_poly.entity_id
_entity_poly.type
_entity_poly.pdbx_seq_one_letter_code
_entity_poly.pdbx_strand_id
1 'polypeptide(L)'
;MCFLVDLENSGAGSEEYAAKLRESGLRLHESERALGTARQDLVAAREMLSQATAQNAALQQKYARARRAARELRTDIAARDEFYQQLLQEKDTEYNALVKSLKDRVITLEVELTETQRRFGLPVRLPYDGTTARIVTPQLSRRQLPPPPSSTNCQLSDTETSDLSSPDDGDKTATVERKLPLPLPVKEELDRAVPAHRLLDNSAGKSKAELASRGGLANRQLPKRSGGLSNSSSVRT
;
A
#
# COMPACT_ATOMS: atom_id res chain seq x y z
N MET A 1 64.68 36.94 -69.80
CA MET A 1 64.56 36.78 -68.33
C MET A 1 63.13 37.00 -67.83
N CYS A 2 62.41 38.06 -68.21
CA CYS A 2 61.05 38.30 -67.68
C CYS A 2 59.99 37.22 -68.03
N PHE A 3 59.95 36.72 -69.26
CA PHE A 3 58.95 35.69 -69.66
C PHE A 3 59.06 34.34 -68.91
N LEU A 4 60.25 33.98 -68.42
CA LEU A 4 60.44 32.72 -67.69
C LEU A 4 59.87 32.84 -66.27
N VAL A 5 60.12 33.99 -65.62
CA VAL A 5 59.61 34.30 -64.28
C VAL A 5 58.08 34.39 -64.29
N ASP A 6 57.48 34.99 -65.33
CA ASP A 6 56.02 35.09 -65.44
C ASP A 6 55.34 33.72 -65.68
N LEU A 7 56.01 32.81 -66.40
CA LEU A 7 55.53 31.43 -66.59
C LEU A 7 55.71 30.58 -65.33
N GLU A 8 56.80 30.76 -64.58
CA GLU A 8 57.02 30.13 -63.28
C GLU A 8 56.02 30.64 -62.23
N ASN A 9 55.71 31.95 -62.21
CA ASN A 9 54.69 32.52 -61.34
C ASN A 9 53.27 32.03 -61.69
N SER A 10 52.97 31.91 -62.99
CA SER A 10 51.69 31.38 -63.48
C SER A 10 51.55 29.87 -63.18
N GLY A 11 52.65 29.12 -63.29
CA GLY A 11 52.73 27.71 -62.92
C GLY A 11 52.55 27.48 -61.43
N ALA A 12 53.25 28.26 -60.60
CA ALA A 12 53.14 28.21 -59.13
C ALA A 12 51.71 28.51 -58.64
N GLY A 13 51.05 29.52 -59.22
CA GLY A 13 49.65 29.82 -58.91
C GLY A 13 48.68 28.69 -59.31
N SER A 14 48.97 27.98 -60.41
CA SER A 14 48.18 26.81 -60.84
C SER A 14 48.37 25.60 -59.91
N GLU A 15 49.58 25.39 -59.40
CA GLU A 15 49.90 24.28 -58.50
C GLU A 15 49.32 24.50 -57.10
N GLU A 16 49.39 25.72 -56.58
CA GLU A 16 48.72 26.11 -55.34
C GLU A 16 47.20 25.97 -55.44
N TYR A 17 46.61 26.34 -56.57
CA TYR A 17 45.17 26.16 -56.81
C TYR A 17 44.79 24.67 -56.84
N ALA A 18 45.59 23.84 -57.52
CA ALA A 18 45.40 22.39 -57.52
C ALA A 18 45.54 21.78 -56.11
N ALA A 19 46.45 22.31 -55.29
CA ALA A 19 46.62 21.90 -53.90
C ALA A 19 45.42 22.29 -53.03
N LYS A 20 44.92 23.53 -53.15
CA LYS A 20 43.71 23.99 -52.45
C LYS A 20 42.47 23.19 -52.87
N LEU A 21 42.36 22.83 -54.15
CA LEU A 21 41.27 21.98 -54.63
C LEU A 21 41.33 20.58 -54.00
N ARG A 22 42.52 19.96 -53.94
CA ARG A 22 42.74 18.68 -53.27
C ARG A 22 42.40 18.75 -51.77
N GLU A 23 42.86 19.78 -51.08
CA GLU A 23 42.55 20.01 -49.66
C GLU A 23 41.05 20.20 -49.42
N SER A 24 40.37 20.97 -50.29
CA SER A 24 38.93 21.16 -50.21
C SER A 24 38.15 19.87 -50.43
N GLY A 25 38.61 18.99 -51.33
CA GLY A 25 38.02 17.68 -51.57
C GLY A 25 38.16 16.75 -50.36
N LEU A 26 39.33 16.76 -49.70
CA LEU A 26 39.54 16.00 -48.46
C LEU A 26 38.62 16.49 -47.34
N ARG A 27 38.53 17.82 -47.14
CA ARG A 27 37.62 18.42 -46.14
C ARG A 27 36.16 18.08 -46.41
N LEU A 28 35.74 18.08 -47.68
CA LEU A 28 34.40 17.70 -48.06
C LEU A 28 34.13 16.24 -47.68
N HIS A 29 35.02 15.31 -48.03
CA HIS A 29 34.87 13.90 -47.67
C HIS A 29 34.90 13.64 -46.15
N GLU A 30 35.68 14.41 -45.39
CA GLU A 30 35.65 14.38 -43.92
C GLU A 30 34.29 14.84 -43.38
N SER A 31 33.75 15.94 -43.92
CA SER A 31 32.45 16.47 -43.54
C SER A 31 31.30 15.50 -43.88
N GLU A 32 31.38 14.82 -45.02
CA GLU A 32 30.40 13.80 -45.44
C GLU A 32 30.40 12.60 -44.49
N ARG A 33 31.59 12.14 -44.08
CA ARG A 33 31.73 11.07 -43.08
C ARG A 33 31.15 11.50 -41.73
N ALA A 34 31.49 12.69 -41.25
CA ALA A 34 30.96 13.22 -39.98
C ALA A 34 29.45 13.41 -40.02
N LEU A 35 28.90 13.82 -41.16
CA LEU A 35 27.46 13.94 -41.36
C LEU A 35 26.79 12.56 -41.38
N GLY A 36 27.44 11.56 -41.97
CA GLY A 36 27.01 10.17 -41.94
C GLY A 36 26.92 9.62 -40.51
N THR A 37 27.94 9.84 -39.68
CA THR A 37 27.93 9.43 -38.28
C THR A 37 26.87 10.17 -37.48
N ALA A 38 26.75 11.50 -37.65
CA ALA A 38 25.73 12.29 -36.97
C ALA A 38 24.30 11.83 -37.32
N ARG A 39 24.06 11.41 -38.58
CA ARG A 39 22.76 10.84 -38.98
C ARG A 39 22.48 9.51 -38.27
N GLN A 40 23.48 8.64 -38.13
CA GLN A 40 23.35 7.37 -37.42
C GLN A 40 23.07 7.60 -35.92
N ASP A 41 23.80 8.51 -35.29
CA ASP A 41 23.60 8.87 -33.88
C ASP A 41 22.19 9.43 -33.65
N LEU A 42 21.68 10.24 -34.58
CA LEU A 42 20.33 10.78 -34.52
C LEU A 42 19.27 9.67 -34.60
N VAL A 43 19.46 8.68 -35.49
CA VAL A 43 18.58 7.51 -35.56
C VAL A 43 18.60 6.72 -34.25
N ALA A 44 19.79 6.43 -33.71
CA ALA A 44 19.94 5.73 -32.43
C ALA A 44 19.27 6.50 -31.28
N ALA A 45 19.45 7.82 -31.22
CA ALA A 45 18.80 8.66 -30.21
C ALA A 45 17.26 8.65 -30.33
N ARG A 46 16.72 8.66 -31.56
CA ARG A 46 15.27 8.54 -31.80
C ARG A 46 14.73 7.18 -31.35
N GLU A 47 15.45 6.11 -31.62
CA GLU A 47 15.07 4.76 -31.17
C GLU A 47 15.06 4.68 -29.65
N MET A 48 16.12 5.17 -28.99
CA MET A 48 16.20 5.23 -27.53
C MET A 48 15.06 6.05 -26.92
N LEU A 49 14.74 7.20 -27.53
CA LEU A 49 13.60 8.02 -27.09
C LEU A 49 12.28 7.25 -27.24
N SER A 50 12.06 6.58 -28.37
CA SER A 50 10.84 5.79 -28.60
C SER A 50 10.68 4.67 -27.56
N GLN A 51 11.77 3.96 -27.24
CA GLN A 51 11.78 2.92 -26.22
C GLN A 51 11.49 3.49 -24.83
N ALA A 52 12.13 4.61 -24.47
CA ALA A 52 11.89 5.28 -23.20
C ALA A 52 10.44 5.76 -23.07
N THR A 53 9.83 6.30 -24.13
CA THR A 53 8.42 6.69 -24.11
C THR A 53 7.48 5.51 -23.92
N ALA A 54 7.73 4.38 -24.58
CA ALA A 54 6.94 3.16 -24.41
C ALA A 54 7.07 2.59 -22.99
N GLN A 55 8.29 2.57 -22.43
CA GLN A 55 8.52 2.15 -21.04
C GLN A 55 7.82 3.07 -20.05
N ASN A 56 7.88 4.39 -20.26
CA ASN A 56 7.20 5.36 -19.41
C ASN A 56 5.68 5.16 -19.44
N ALA A 57 5.08 4.99 -20.61
CA ALA A 57 3.65 4.70 -20.75
C ALA A 57 3.24 3.41 -20.00
N ALA A 58 4.04 2.35 -20.09
CA ALA A 58 3.80 1.11 -19.36
C ALA A 58 3.88 1.30 -17.83
N LEU A 59 4.85 2.10 -17.35
CA LEU A 59 4.97 2.44 -15.94
C LEU A 59 3.80 3.28 -15.45
N GLN A 60 3.36 4.28 -16.21
CA GLN A 60 2.17 5.07 -15.91
C GLN A 60 0.92 4.20 -15.80
N GLN A 61 0.74 3.22 -16.70
CA GLN A 61 -0.37 2.29 -16.63
C GLN A 61 -0.31 1.42 -15.35
N LYS A 62 0.86 0.90 -14.99
CA LYS A 62 1.05 0.12 -13.75
C LYS A 62 0.77 0.96 -12.51
N TYR A 63 1.28 2.20 -12.48
CA TYR A 63 1.01 3.14 -11.39
C TYR A 63 -0.48 3.45 -11.26
N ALA A 64 -1.17 3.71 -12.37
CA ALA A 64 -2.61 3.94 -12.36
C ALA A 64 -3.39 2.73 -11.83
N ARG A 65 -3.00 1.51 -12.21
CA ARG A 65 -3.61 0.28 -11.66
C ARG A 65 -3.35 0.15 -10.16
N ALA A 66 -2.10 0.34 -9.71
CA ALA A 66 -1.75 0.29 -8.30
C ALA A 66 -2.51 1.34 -7.48
N ARG A 67 -2.66 2.55 -8.01
CA ARG A 67 -3.42 3.63 -7.36
C ARG A 67 -4.91 3.30 -7.24
N ARG A 68 -5.52 2.65 -8.23
CA ARG A 68 -6.92 2.16 -8.13
C ARG A 68 -7.05 1.07 -7.07
N ALA A 69 -6.20 0.05 -7.11
CA ALA A 69 -6.19 -1.02 -6.11
C ALA A 69 -6.00 -0.49 -4.69
N ALA A 70 -5.12 0.51 -4.50
CA ALA A 70 -4.94 1.14 -3.19
C ALA A 70 -6.20 1.89 -2.69
N ARG A 71 -7.00 2.46 -3.59
CA ARG A 71 -8.28 3.09 -3.24
C ARG A 71 -9.32 2.06 -2.85
N GLU A 72 -9.43 0.98 -3.62
CA GLU A 72 -10.34 -0.15 -3.35
C GLU A 72 -10.02 -0.80 -2.00
N LEU A 73 -8.74 -1.05 -1.70
CA LEU A 73 -8.34 -1.59 -0.40
C LEU A 73 -8.70 -0.65 0.76
N ARG A 74 -8.57 0.66 0.58
CA ARG A 74 -8.97 1.64 1.61
C ARG A 74 -10.48 1.61 1.85
N THR A 75 -11.29 1.50 0.80
CA THR A 75 -12.75 1.40 0.94
C THR A 75 -13.16 0.09 1.62
N ASP A 76 -12.49 -1.01 1.29
CA ASP A 76 -12.78 -2.33 1.89
C ASP A 76 -12.42 -2.36 3.38
N ILE A 77 -11.28 -1.74 3.76
CA ILE A 77 -10.89 -1.61 5.17
C ILE A 77 -11.92 -0.78 5.93
N ALA A 78 -12.33 0.37 5.40
CA ALA A 78 -13.34 1.21 6.03
C ALA A 78 -14.68 0.47 6.22
N ALA A 79 -15.15 -0.24 5.20
CA ALA A 79 -16.38 -1.03 5.29
C ALA A 79 -16.28 -2.17 6.32
N ARG A 80 -15.11 -2.82 6.43
CA ARG A 80 -14.88 -3.83 7.48
C ARG A 80 -14.88 -3.22 8.87
N ASP A 81 -14.23 -2.08 9.05
CA ASP A 81 -14.16 -1.39 10.34
C ASP A 81 -15.56 -0.94 10.79
N GLU A 82 -16.36 -0.38 9.88
CA GLU A 82 -17.76 -0.02 10.13
C GLU A 82 -18.59 -1.23 10.55
N PHE A 83 -18.44 -2.37 9.86
CA PHE A 83 -19.14 -3.61 10.20
C PHE A 83 -18.77 -4.11 11.61
N TYR A 84 -17.49 -4.12 11.96
CA TYR A 84 -17.06 -4.56 13.30
C TYR A 84 -17.53 -3.62 14.41
N GLN A 85 -17.58 -2.31 14.15
CA GLN A 85 -18.12 -1.33 15.09
C GLN A 85 -19.62 -1.55 15.32
N GLN A 86 -20.39 -1.78 14.25
CA GLN A 86 -21.82 -2.10 14.34
C GLN A 86 -22.05 -3.38 15.15
N LEU A 87 -21.29 -4.45 14.87
CA LEU A 87 -21.40 -5.71 15.60
C LEU A 87 -21.12 -5.53 17.10
N LEU A 88 -20.09 -4.74 17.46
CA LEU A 88 -19.77 -4.47 18.86
C LEU A 88 -20.90 -3.68 19.54
N GLN A 89 -21.43 -2.67 18.86
CA GLN A 89 -22.57 -1.90 19.35
C GLN A 89 -23.80 -2.78 19.55
N GLU A 90 -24.13 -3.67 18.62
CA GLU A 90 -25.23 -4.62 18.76
C GLU A 90 -25.03 -5.51 19.99
N LYS A 91 -23.84 -6.06 20.21
CA LYS A 91 -23.53 -6.88 21.39
C LYS A 91 -23.68 -6.10 22.69
N ASP A 92 -23.22 -4.86 22.73
CA ASP A 92 -23.39 -3.99 23.89
C ASP A 92 -24.87 -3.68 24.14
N THR A 93 -25.68 -3.46 23.08
CA THR A 93 -27.12 -3.23 23.23
C THR A 93 -27.85 -4.47 23.75
N GLU A 94 -27.53 -5.66 23.22
CA GLU A 94 -28.08 -6.95 23.68
C GLU A 94 -27.72 -7.22 25.15
N TYR A 95 -26.45 -7.02 25.51
CA TYR A 95 -25.99 -7.20 26.88
C TYR A 95 -26.70 -6.24 27.84
N ASN A 96 -26.78 -4.96 27.49
CA ASN A 96 -27.47 -3.97 28.32
C ASN A 96 -28.97 -4.29 28.47
N ALA A 97 -29.61 -4.81 27.42
CA ALA A 97 -31.00 -5.27 27.50
C ALA A 97 -31.17 -6.46 28.46
N LEU A 98 -30.26 -7.44 28.43
CA LEU A 98 -30.26 -8.57 29.37
C LEU A 98 -30.02 -8.12 30.82
N VAL A 99 -29.06 -7.22 31.04
CA VAL A 99 -28.80 -6.64 32.36
C VAL A 99 -30.02 -5.90 32.89
N LYS A 100 -30.70 -5.13 32.03
CA LYS A 100 -31.95 -4.45 32.38
C LYS A 100 -33.04 -5.45 32.75
N SER A 101 -33.27 -6.47 31.93
CA SER A 101 -34.27 -7.52 32.21
C SER A 101 -33.99 -8.24 33.53
N LEU A 102 -32.72 -8.49 33.86
CA LEU A 102 -32.34 -9.13 35.12
C LEU A 102 -32.63 -8.20 36.31
N LYS A 103 -32.27 -6.92 36.21
CA LYS A 103 -32.56 -5.91 37.25
C LYS A 103 -34.07 -5.80 37.49
N ASP A 104 -34.86 -5.69 36.42
CA ASP A 104 -36.31 -5.59 36.51
C ASP A 104 -36.92 -6.84 37.18
N ARG A 105 -36.38 -8.03 36.88
CA ARG A 105 -36.80 -9.29 37.51
C ARG A 105 -36.43 -9.36 38.99
N VAL A 106 -35.22 -8.93 39.37
CA VAL A 106 -34.79 -8.86 40.78
C VAL A 106 -35.69 -7.93 41.56
N ILE A 107 -35.98 -6.72 41.05
CA ILE A 107 -36.90 -5.77 41.68
C ILE A 107 -38.27 -6.41 41.88
N THR A 108 -38.80 -7.08 40.85
CA THR A 108 -40.10 -7.76 40.93
C THR A 108 -40.10 -8.82 42.05
N LEU A 109 -39.07 -9.67 42.10
CA LEU A 109 -38.95 -10.71 43.11
C LEU A 109 -38.75 -10.16 44.52
N GLU A 110 -38.00 -9.06 44.69
CA GLU A 110 -37.84 -8.37 45.96
C GLU A 110 -39.19 -7.82 46.46
N VAL A 111 -39.99 -7.22 45.56
CA VAL A 111 -41.33 -6.74 45.90
C VAL A 111 -42.22 -7.92 46.32
N GLU A 112 -42.33 -8.97 45.50
CA GLU A 112 -43.13 -10.17 45.81
C GLU A 112 -42.70 -10.84 47.13
N LEU A 113 -41.40 -10.91 47.39
CA LEU A 113 -40.85 -11.46 48.64
C LEU A 113 -41.26 -10.59 49.84
N THR A 114 -41.12 -9.27 49.76
CA THR A 114 -41.52 -8.40 50.87
C THR A 114 -43.03 -8.39 51.09
N GLU A 115 -43.83 -8.50 50.03
CA GLU A 115 -45.29 -8.60 50.12
C GLU A 115 -45.72 -9.90 50.76
N THR A 116 -45.13 -11.04 50.36
CA THR A 116 -45.42 -12.34 50.97
C THR A 116 -45.01 -12.36 52.44
N GLN A 117 -43.80 -11.90 52.77
CA GLN A 117 -43.35 -11.77 54.16
C GLN A 117 -44.33 -10.93 55.00
N ARG A 118 -44.79 -9.77 54.50
CA ARG A 118 -45.80 -8.94 55.17
C ARG A 118 -47.13 -9.66 55.38
N ARG A 119 -47.64 -10.34 54.34
CA ARG A 119 -48.92 -11.07 54.39
C ARG A 119 -48.89 -12.20 55.43
N PHE A 120 -47.75 -12.84 55.64
CA PHE A 120 -47.57 -13.92 56.62
C PHE A 120 -47.03 -13.47 57.98
N GLY A 121 -46.89 -12.16 58.22
CA GLY A 121 -46.38 -11.62 59.49
C GLY A 121 -44.91 -11.95 59.76
N LEU A 122 -44.15 -12.33 58.73
CA LEU A 122 -42.72 -12.59 58.82
C LEU A 122 -41.95 -11.26 58.86
N PRO A 123 -40.85 -11.17 59.62
CA PRO A 123 -40.00 -9.99 59.60
C PRO A 123 -39.46 -9.71 58.19
N VAL A 124 -39.78 -8.54 57.64
CA VAL A 124 -39.41 -8.10 56.27
C VAL A 124 -37.95 -7.68 56.18
N ARG A 125 -37.33 -7.34 57.32
CA ARG A 125 -35.94 -6.87 57.39
C ARG A 125 -35.25 -7.49 58.60
N LEU A 126 -34.07 -8.06 58.38
CA LEU A 126 -33.22 -8.55 59.45
C LEU A 126 -32.47 -7.36 60.09
N PRO A 127 -32.22 -7.36 61.42
CA PRO A 127 -31.53 -6.26 62.11
C PRO A 127 -30.12 -5.91 61.58
N TYR A 128 -29.52 -6.73 60.73
CA TYR A 128 -28.13 -6.58 60.25
C TYR A 128 -28.00 -6.17 58.76
N ASP A 129 -29.11 -5.82 58.10
CA ASP A 129 -29.20 -5.60 56.65
C ASP A 129 -28.49 -4.31 56.12
N GLY A 130 -27.71 -3.63 56.96
CA GLY A 130 -26.93 -2.44 56.59
C GLY A 130 -25.55 -2.73 56.01
N THR A 131 -25.03 -3.96 56.12
CA THR A 131 -23.67 -4.33 55.69
C THR A 131 -23.61 -4.80 54.23
N THR A 132 -24.71 -5.30 53.67
CA THR A 132 -24.83 -5.82 52.30
C THR A 132 -25.03 -4.73 51.23
N ALA A 133 -25.43 -3.51 51.62
CA ALA A 133 -25.52 -2.36 50.71
C ALA A 133 -24.16 -1.88 50.14
N ARG A 134 -23.04 -2.43 50.62
CA ARG A 134 -21.68 -2.14 50.11
C ARG A 134 -21.16 -3.17 49.10
N ILE A 135 -21.98 -4.11 48.63
CA ILE A 135 -21.60 -4.96 47.49
C ILE A 135 -21.68 -4.10 46.23
N VAL A 136 -20.69 -3.23 46.09
CA VAL A 136 -20.30 -2.60 44.84
C VAL A 136 -19.95 -3.75 43.92
N THR A 137 -20.70 -3.93 42.84
CA THR A 137 -20.31 -4.80 41.74
C THR A 137 -18.84 -4.51 41.45
N PRO A 138 -17.92 -5.49 41.53
CA PRO A 138 -16.53 -5.23 41.23
C PRO A 138 -16.50 -4.62 39.84
N GLN A 139 -16.12 -3.35 39.74
CA GLN A 139 -15.84 -2.72 38.47
C GLN A 139 -14.70 -3.57 37.91
N LEU A 140 -15.01 -4.48 36.98
CA LEU A 140 -14.00 -5.20 36.25
C LEU A 140 -13.08 -4.12 35.71
N SER A 141 -11.87 -4.04 36.26
CA SER A 141 -10.87 -3.08 35.86
C SER A 141 -10.85 -3.11 34.35
N ARG A 142 -11.37 -2.05 33.73
CA ARG A 142 -11.35 -1.85 32.29
C ARG A 142 -9.89 -1.98 31.94
N ARG A 143 -9.47 -3.16 31.47
CA ARG A 143 -8.13 -3.40 30.96
C ARG A 143 -7.97 -2.29 29.94
N GLN A 144 -7.12 -1.31 30.24
CA GLN A 144 -6.91 -0.17 29.39
C GLN A 144 -6.66 -0.76 28.00
N LEU A 145 -7.64 -0.61 27.12
CA LEU A 145 -7.35 -0.89 25.72
C LEU A 145 -6.19 0.04 25.40
N PRO A 146 -5.12 -0.47 24.78
CA PRO A 146 -4.08 0.38 24.24
C PRO A 146 -4.78 1.51 23.48
N PRO A 147 -4.33 2.77 23.64
CA PRO A 147 -4.90 3.86 22.87
C PRO A 147 -4.93 3.43 21.39
N PRO A 148 -6.03 3.70 20.65
CA PRO A 148 -6.03 3.46 19.22
C PRO A 148 -4.77 4.11 18.65
N PRO A 149 -4.04 3.43 17.74
CA PRO A 149 -2.87 4.04 17.12
C PRO A 149 -3.31 5.42 16.64
N SER A 150 -2.66 6.46 17.17
CA SER A 150 -2.92 7.84 16.80
C SER A 150 -3.10 7.84 15.30
N SER A 151 -4.30 8.16 14.84
CA SER A 151 -4.59 8.35 13.44
C SER A 151 -3.49 9.27 12.95
N THR A 152 -2.50 8.71 12.24
CA THR A 152 -1.55 9.52 11.51
C THR A 152 -2.44 10.23 10.54
N ASN A 153 -2.77 11.45 10.92
CA ASN A 153 -3.38 12.43 10.09
C ASN A 153 -2.34 12.61 8.98
N CYS A 154 -2.39 11.73 7.99
CA CYS A 154 -1.76 11.91 6.70
C CYS A 154 -2.54 13.02 6.00
N GLN A 155 -2.54 14.20 6.61
CA GLN A 155 -2.60 15.45 5.88
C GLN A 155 -1.26 15.57 5.17
N LEU A 156 -1.12 14.77 4.10
CA LEU A 156 -0.44 15.30 2.93
C LEU A 156 -1.45 16.27 2.35
N SER A 157 -1.38 17.51 2.84
CA SER A 157 -2.11 18.62 2.26
C SER A 157 -1.74 18.69 0.79
N ASP A 158 -2.71 18.37 -0.07
CA ASP A 158 -2.70 18.74 -1.47
C ASP A 158 -2.87 20.26 -1.52
N THR A 159 -1.79 21.01 -1.32
CA THR A 159 -1.78 22.45 -1.60
C THR A 159 -1.43 22.63 -3.06
N GLU A 160 -2.40 23.18 -3.77
CA GLU A 160 -2.45 23.46 -5.19
C GLU A 160 -1.25 24.27 -5.68
N THR A 161 -0.72 23.89 -6.85
CA THR A 161 0.14 24.76 -7.64
C THR A 161 -0.71 25.90 -8.21
N SER A 162 -0.57 27.09 -7.66
CA SER A 162 -1.03 28.33 -8.29
C SER A 162 0.12 29.33 -8.40
N ASP A 163 0.50 29.56 -9.65
CA ASP A 163 1.08 30.74 -10.30
C ASP A 163 1.98 31.74 -9.55
N LEU A 164 3.22 31.80 -10.05
CA LEU A 164 3.98 32.99 -10.48
C LEU A 164 3.79 34.33 -9.74
N SER A 165 4.78 34.68 -8.90
CA SER A 165 5.48 35.98 -8.97
C SER A 165 6.78 35.98 -8.13
N SER A 166 7.92 36.13 -8.80
CA SER A 166 9.21 36.61 -8.23
C SER A 166 9.15 38.15 -8.07
N PRO A 167 10.15 38.90 -7.51
CA PRO A 167 11.46 38.50 -6.96
C PRO A 167 11.87 39.24 -5.64
N ASP A 168 13.07 38.88 -5.15
CA ASP A 168 14.10 39.74 -4.53
C ASP A 168 14.31 39.78 -3.00
N ASP A 169 15.61 39.92 -2.69
CA ASP A 169 16.30 40.30 -1.46
C ASP A 169 16.45 39.34 -0.28
N GLY A 170 17.72 39.13 0.11
CA GLY A 170 18.10 38.94 1.51
C GLY A 170 19.19 37.91 1.77
N ASP A 171 20.45 38.35 1.67
CA ASP A 171 21.61 37.74 2.33
C ASP A 171 21.31 37.24 3.75
N LYS A 172 21.78 36.03 4.08
CA LYS A 172 22.31 35.66 5.40
C LYS A 172 22.97 34.28 5.39
N THR A 173 24.26 34.31 5.67
CA THR A 173 25.11 33.24 6.17
C THR A 173 24.49 32.51 7.36
N ALA A 174 24.45 31.17 7.30
CA ALA A 174 24.53 30.27 8.47
C ALA A 174 24.65 28.81 8.00
N THR A 175 25.87 28.37 7.70
CA THR A 175 26.21 26.94 7.64
C THR A 175 26.08 26.34 9.04
N VAL A 176 24.99 25.64 9.32
CA VAL A 176 24.93 24.68 10.42
C VAL A 176 24.72 23.30 9.79
N GLU A 177 25.83 22.62 9.53
CA GLU A 177 25.85 21.19 9.24
C GLU A 177 25.28 20.44 10.45
N ARG A 178 23.98 20.17 10.42
CA ARG A 178 23.41 19.10 11.24
C ARG A 178 23.67 17.80 10.52
N LYS A 179 24.67 17.05 11.00
CA LYS A 179 24.83 15.62 10.78
C LYS A 179 23.49 14.93 11.02
N LEU A 180 22.74 14.67 9.96
CA LEU A 180 21.64 13.72 9.98
C LEU A 180 22.28 12.34 10.18
N PRO A 181 21.91 11.58 11.23
CA PRO A 181 22.24 10.17 11.27
C PRO A 181 21.59 9.52 10.06
N LEU A 182 22.43 8.95 9.19
CA LEU A 182 21.99 8.15 8.06
C LEU A 182 20.97 7.10 8.55
N PRO A 183 19.83 6.91 7.86
CA PRO A 183 18.88 5.87 8.23
C PRO A 183 19.55 4.51 8.02
N LEU A 184 19.90 3.83 9.12
CA LEU A 184 20.25 2.43 9.05
C LEU A 184 19.01 1.65 8.55
N PRO A 185 19.20 0.59 7.75
CA PRO A 185 18.08 -0.18 7.23
C PRO A 185 17.24 -0.74 8.38
N VAL A 186 15.97 -0.32 8.48
CA VAL A 186 14.97 -0.69 9.51
C VAL A 186 14.83 -2.22 9.73
N LYS A 187 15.35 -3.03 8.82
CA LYS A 187 15.37 -4.49 8.91
C LYS A 187 16.23 -5.00 10.07
N GLU A 188 17.31 -4.31 10.42
CA GLU A 188 18.28 -4.82 11.41
C GLU A 188 17.80 -4.61 12.87
N GLU A 189 16.98 -3.58 13.12
CA GLU A 189 16.38 -3.35 14.46
C GLU A 189 15.25 -4.34 14.77
N LEU A 190 14.46 -4.72 13.76
CA LEU A 190 13.41 -5.73 13.90
C LEU A 190 13.98 -7.10 14.26
N ASP A 191 15.08 -7.52 13.63
CA ASP A 191 15.73 -8.80 13.93
C ASP A 191 16.39 -8.83 15.31
N ARG A 192 16.87 -7.68 15.81
CA ARG A 192 17.50 -7.57 17.14
C ARG A 192 16.48 -7.51 18.28
N ALA A 193 15.25 -7.09 17.98
CA ALA A 193 14.15 -7.04 18.94
C ALA A 193 13.44 -8.40 19.13
N VAL A 194 13.80 -9.43 18.35
CA VAL A 194 13.29 -10.80 18.53
C VAL A 194 14.18 -11.53 19.55
N PRO A 195 13.69 -11.86 20.76
CA PRO A 195 14.46 -12.68 21.69
C PRO A 195 14.76 -14.05 21.07
N ALA A 196 16.04 -14.45 21.08
CA ALA A 196 16.47 -15.75 20.57
C ALA A 196 15.94 -16.88 21.48
N HIS A 197 14.78 -17.43 21.12
CA HIS A 197 14.18 -18.58 21.78
C HIS A 197 14.66 -19.87 21.11
N ARG A 198 14.97 -20.89 21.92
CA ARG A 198 15.24 -22.24 21.41
C ARG A 198 13.96 -22.75 20.76
N LEU A 199 13.99 -22.98 19.44
CA LEU A 199 12.85 -23.51 18.70
C LEU A 199 12.42 -24.87 19.29
N LEU A 200 11.11 -25.06 19.44
CA LEU A 200 10.52 -26.34 19.85
C LEU A 200 10.85 -27.42 18.82
N ASP A 201 11.24 -28.60 19.29
CA ASP A 201 11.72 -29.70 18.46
C ASP A 201 10.56 -30.30 17.65
N ASN A 202 10.48 -29.99 16.36
CA ASN A 202 9.38 -30.38 15.47
C ASN A 202 9.59 -31.76 14.82
N SER A 203 10.42 -32.63 15.40
CA SER A 203 10.68 -33.97 14.87
C SER A 203 9.39 -34.80 14.72
N ALA A 204 8.38 -34.56 15.56
CA ALA A 204 7.06 -35.22 15.48
C ALA A 204 6.14 -34.69 14.36
N GLY A 205 6.38 -33.50 13.81
CA GLY A 205 5.51 -32.85 12.81
C GLY A 205 5.80 -33.22 11.36
N LYS A 206 6.93 -33.89 11.08
CA LYS A 206 7.37 -34.22 9.72
C LYS A 206 6.49 -35.25 9.00
N SER A 207 5.67 -36.03 9.71
CA SER A 207 4.83 -37.07 9.08
C SER A 207 3.67 -36.51 8.25
N LYS A 208 3.20 -35.29 8.52
CA LYS A 208 2.09 -34.68 7.77
C LYS A 208 2.50 -34.10 6.41
N ALA A 209 3.77 -33.69 6.26
CA ALA A 209 4.26 -33.08 5.02
C ALA A 209 4.50 -34.10 3.91
N GLU A 210 4.85 -35.36 4.24
CA GLU A 210 5.05 -36.40 3.23
C GLU A 210 3.75 -36.87 2.54
N LEU A 211 2.59 -36.71 3.19
CA LEU A 211 1.28 -37.05 2.60
C LEU A 211 0.87 -36.11 1.46
N ALA A 212 1.37 -34.87 1.42
CA ALA A 212 1.15 -33.97 0.30
C ALA A 212 2.04 -34.29 -0.90
N SER A 213 3.24 -34.85 -0.66
CA SER A 213 4.22 -35.18 -1.70
C SER A 213 3.98 -36.53 -2.39
N ARG A 214 3.25 -37.47 -1.75
CA ARG A 214 2.79 -38.71 -2.40
C ARG A 214 1.46 -38.47 -3.14
N GLY A 215 1.57 -37.87 -4.33
CA GLY A 215 0.45 -37.51 -5.20
C GLY A 215 -0.59 -38.60 -5.47
N GLY A 216 -1.70 -38.54 -4.75
CA GLY A 216 -2.88 -39.42 -4.97
C GLY A 216 -4.18 -38.68 -5.30
N LEU A 217 -4.20 -37.34 -5.35
CA LEU A 217 -5.43 -36.56 -5.57
C LEU A 217 -5.66 -36.13 -7.03
N ALA A 218 -4.69 -36.38 -7.92
CA ALA A 218 -4.78 -35.99 -9.34
C ALA A 218 -5.75 -36.84 -10.19
N ASN A 219 -6.27 -37.95 -9.66
CA ASN A 219 -7.17 -38.87 -10.40
C ASN A 219 -8.64 -38.82 -9.97
N ARG A 220 -9.07 -37.85 -9.16
CA ARG A 220 -10.48 -37.70 -8.80
C ARG A 220 -11.21 -36.89 -9.87
N GLN A 221 -11.81 -37.56 -10.85
CA GLN A 221 -12.70 -36.94 -11.83
C GLN A 221 -13.88 -36.26 -11.12
N LEU A 222 -14.15 -34.99 -11.45
CA LEU A 222 -15.35 -34.29 -11.01
C LEU A 222 -16.61 -34.93 -11.63
N PRO A 223 -17.73 -35.07 -10.90
CA PRO A 223 -18.99 -35.52 -11.48
C PRO A 223 -19.45 -34.53 -12.55
N LYS A 224 -19.65 -35.02 -13.78
CA LYS A 224 -20.23 -34.23 -14.87
C LYS A 224 -21.68 -33.92 -14.53
N ARG A 225 -22.00 -32.64 -14.34
CA ARG A 225 -23.37 -32.14 -14.25
C ARG A 225 -23.93 -32.09 -15.69
N SER A 226 -24.68 -33.12 -16.08
CA SER A 226 -25.39 -33.09 -17.37
C SER A 226 -26.50 -32.05 -17.32
N GLY A 227 -26.38 -31.02 -18.13
CA GLY A 227 -27.50 -30.16 -18.48
C GLY A 227 -28.49 -30.93 -19.35
N GLY A 228 -29.78 -30.72 -19.07
CA GLY A 228 -30.89 -31.27 -19.85
C GLY A 228 -32.14 -30.45 -19.60
N LEU A 229 -32.19 -29.24 -20.17
CA LEU A 229 -33.44 -28.53 -20.41
C LEU A 229 -34.04 -29.14 -21.68
N SER A 230 -35.24 -29.72 -21.60
CA SER A 230 -36.28 -29.72 -22.66
C SER A 230 -37.56 -30.43 -22.20
N ASN A 231 -38.60 -29.60 -22.03
CA ASN A 231 -39.94 -29.68 -22.60
C ASN A 231 -40.91 -30.89 -22.39
N SER A 232 -42.14 -30.48 -22.02
CA SER A 232 -43.46 -30.91 -22.52
C SER A 232 -44.06 -32.29 -22.18
N SER A 233 -45.09 -32.27 -21.32
CA SER A 233 -46.38 -32.96 -21.52
C SER A 233 -47.42 -32.45 -20.51
N SER A 234 -48.31 -31.53 -20.90
CA SER A 234 -49.77 -31.77 -21.03
C SER A 234 -50.34 -32.85 -20.12
N VAL A 235 -51.06 -32.43 -19.07
CA VAL A 235 -52.23 -33.16 -18.56
C VAL A 235 -53.36 -32.14 -18.43
N ARG A 236 -54.33 -32.29 -19.34
CA ARG A 236 -55.67 -31.69 -19.30
C ARG A 236 -56.60 -32.70 -18.63
N THR A 237 -57.66 -32.14 -18.02
CA THR A 237 -58.89 -32.74 -17.47
C THR A 237 -58.75 -33.58 -16.21
#